data_AF-A0A970S842-F1
#
_entry.id   AF-A0A970S842-F1
#
_cell.length_a   1.000
_cell.length_b   1.000
_cell.length_c   1.000
_cell.angle_alpha   90.00
_cell.angle_beta   90.00
_cell.angle_gamma   90.00
#
_symmetry.space_group_name_H-M   'P 1'
#
loop_
_entity.id
_entity.type
_entity.pdbx_description
1 polymer ?
#
loop_
_entity_poly.entity_id
_entity_poly.type
_entity_poly.pdbx_seq_one_letter_code
_entity_poly.pdbx_strand_id
1 'polypeptide(L)'
;MSDVDSTLNERGARYGNYSDVASTTQQLMAIVECGANYEHLNAEQKTSLFMICNKIARAVNGDPQYFDNYRDIAGYAALAERACEAVRGADAP
;
A
#
# COMPACT_ATOMS: atom_id res chain seq x y z
N MET A 1 15.13 -8.44 25.42
CA MET A 1 14.23 -7.99 24.35
C MET A 1 13.37 -9.17 23.96
N SER A 2 12.06 -8.96 23.86
CA SER A 2 11.19 -9.98 23.25
C SER A 2 11.46 -10.08 21.75
N ASP A 3 11.07 -11.19 21.13
CA ASP A 3 11.13 -11.38 19.67
C ASP A 3 10.33 -10.30 18.90
N VAL A 4 9.30 -9.74 19.54
CA VAL A 4 8.53 -8.62 19.00
C VAL A 4 9.33 -7.33 19.03
N ASP A 5 10.04 -7.04 20.12
CA ASP A 5 10.84 -5.80 20.23
C ASP A 5 11.99 -5.78 19.21
N SER A 6 12.63 -6.91 18.95
CA SER A 6 13.64 -7.02 17.88
C SER A 6 13.02 -6.75 16.52
N THR A 7 11.87 -7.37 16.23
CA THR A 7 11.16 -7.14 14.97
C THR A 7 10.77 -5.67 14.78
N LEU A 8 10.31 -5.00 15.84
CA LEU A 8 9.94 -3.58 15.79
C LEU A 8 11.15 -2.69 15.52
N ASN A 9 12.29 -2.96 16.17
CA ASN A 9 13.52 -2.20 15.96
C ASN A 9 14.06 -2.36 14.53
N GLU A 10 14.12 -3.60 14.03
CA GLU A 10 14.56 -3.89 12.65
C GLU A 10 13.67 -3.21 11.61
N ARG A 11 12.35 -3.27 11.80
CA ARG A 11 11.39 -2.64 10.89
C ARG A 11 11.39 -1.12 11.00
N GLY A 12 11.55 -0.57 12.20
CA GLY A 12 11.67 0.87 12.40
C GLY A 12 12.91 1.45 11.72
N ALA A 13 14.05 0.75 11.82
CA ALA A 13 15.27 1.12 11.12
C ALA A 13 15.12 1.07 9.59
N ARG A 14 14.30 0.14 9.08
CA ARG A 14 14.10 -0.02 7.64
C ARG A 14 13.06 0.95 7.04
N TYR A 15 11.90 1.05 7.69
CA TYR A 15 10.72 1.70 7.13
C TYR A 15 10.47 3.09 7.71
N GLY A 16 11.26 3.52 8.69
CA GLY A 16 11.08 4.77 9.41
C GLY A 16 10.17 4.61 10.63
N ASN A 17 9.94 5.72 11.33
CA ASN A 17 9.05 5.77 12.48
C ASN A 17 7.61 5.40 12.04
N TYR A 18 6.97 4.50 12.78
CA TYR A 18 5.63 4.03 12.46
C TYR A 18 4.60 5.17 12.40
N SER A 19 4.68 6.16 13.30
CA SER A 19 3.75 7.30 13.32
C SER A 19 3.84 8.13 12.05
N ASP A 20 5.04 8.34 11.51
CA ASP A 20 5.26 9.11 10.29
C ASP A 20 4.78 8.34 9.05
N VAL A 21 5.07 7.04 9.00
CA VAL A 21 4.55 6.14 7.97
C VAL A 21 3.02 6.10 8.00
N ALA A 22 2.42 5.97 9.18
CA ALA A 22 0.97 5.94 9.36
C ALA A 22 0.33 7.26 8.93
N SER A 23 0.86 8.39 9.38
CA SER A 23 0.39 9.72 9.01
C SER A 23 0.45 9.93 7.50
N THR A 24 1.58 9.61 6.87
CA THR A 24 1.76 9.74 5.41
C THR A 24 0.81 8.82 4.65
N THR A 25 0.64 7.57 5.10
CA THR A 25 -0.27 6.60 4.48
C THR A 25 -1.70 7.13 4.48
N GLN A 26 -2.18 7.62 5.63
CA GLN A 26 -3.55 8.12 5.78
C GLN A 26 -3.79 9.40 4.97
N GLN A 27 -2.80 10.31 4.91
CA GLN A 27 -2.90 11.51 4.07
C GLN A 27 -2.99 11.18 2.58
N LEU A 28 -2.19 10.23 2.10
CA LEU A 28 -2.30 9.76 0.72
C LEU A 28 -3.65 9.10 0.45
N MET A 29 -4.14 8.28 1.38
CA MET A 29 -5.45 7.64 1.25
C MET A 29 -6.61 8.64 1.26
N ALA A 30 -6.54 9.71 2.05
CA ALA A 30 -7.54 10.76 2.03
C ALA A 30 -7.69 11.39 0.62
N ILE A 31 -6.57 11.54 -0.11
CA ILE A 31 -6.60 12.02 -1.50
C ILE A 31 -7.24 10.97 -2.42
N VAL A 32 -6.89 9.69 -2.27
CA VAL A 32 -7.44 8.58 -3.06
C VAL A 32 -8.95 8.44 -2.86
N GLU A 33 -9.41 8.54 -1.62
CA GLU A 33 -10.82 8.42 -1.22
C GLU A 33 -11.69 9.56 -1.77
N CYS A 34 -11.10 10.72 -2.05
CA CYS A 34 -11.80 11.84 -2.70
C CYS A 34 -12.09 11.59 -4.20
N GLY A 35 -11.58 10.52 -4.80
CA GLY A 35 -11.83 10.17 -6.20
C GLY A 35 -13.30 9.84 -6.46
N ALA A 36 -13.90 10.42 -7.50
CA ALA A 36 -15.32 10.23 -7.84
C ALA A 36 -15.73 8.76 -8.03
N ASN A 37 -14.79 7.90 -8.44
CA ASN A 37 -15.03 6.47 -8.64
C ASN A 37 -14.64 5.60 -7.45
N TYR A 38 -14.15 6.17 -6.34
CA TYR A 38 -13.63 5.39 -5.21
C TYR A 38 -14.70 4.43 -4.65
N GLU A 39 -15.95 4.89 -4.53
CA GLU A 39 -17.05 4.06 -4.05
C GLU A 39 -17.41 2.89 -4.97
N HIS A 40 -17.04 2.97 -6.25
CA HIS A 40 -17.27 1.90 -7.23
C HIS A 40 -16.15 0.86 -7.27
N LEU A 41 -15.05 1.09 -6.55
CA LEU A 41 -13.95 0.13 -6.47
C LEU A 41 -14.36 -1.07 -5.61
N ASN A 42 -14.01 -2.27 -6.08
CA ASN A 42 -14.15 -3.48 -5.28
C ASN A 42 -13.12 -3.52 -4.13
N ALA A 43 -13.30 -4.47 -3.22
CA ALA A 43 -12.44 -4.59 -2.03
C ALA A 43 -10.95 -4.78 -2.39
N GLU A 44 -10.64 -5.60 -3.40
CA GLU A 44 -9.26 -5.86 -3.83
C GLU A 44 -8.59 -4.60 -4.40
N GLN A 45 -9.32 -3.81 -5.18
CA GLN A 45 -8.85 -2.53 -5.71
C GLN A 45 -8.58 -1.52 -4.58
N LYS A 46 -9.54 -1.35 -3.64
CA LYS A 46 -9.36 -0.45 -2.48
C LYS A 46 -8.17 -0.87 -1.62
N THR A 47 -8.04 -2.16 -1.32
CA THR A 47 -6.90 -2.70 -0.55
C THR A 47 -5.57 -2.50 -1.28
N SER A 48 -5.54 -2.71 -2.60
CA SER A 48 -4.31 -2.52 -3.39
C SER A 48 -3.85 -1.06 -3.37
N LEU A 49 -4.78 -0.11 -3.50
CA LEU A 49 -4.47 1.33 -3.38
C LEU A 49 -3.92 1.67 -1.99
N PHE A 50 -4.56 1.19 -0.91
CA PHE A 50 -4.07 1.37 0.45
C PHE A 50 -2.64 0.85 0.63
N MET A 51 -2.37 -0.37 0.14
CA MET A 51 -1.06 -0.97 0.28
C MET A 51 -0.01 -0.21 -0.53
N ILE A 52 -0.32 0.25 -1.74
CA ILE A 52 0.55 1.12 -2.53
C ILE A 52 0.87 2.41 -1.78
N CYS A 53 -0.13 3.12 -1.26
CA CYS A 53 0.08 4.33 -0.44
C CYS A 53 0.97 4.04 0.77
N ASN A 54 0.79 2.89 1.42
CA ASN A 54 1.64 2.51 2.55
C ASN A 54 3.10 2.25 2.13
N LYS A 55 3.36 1.65 0.97
CA LYS A 55 4.74 1.45 0.48
C LYS A 55 5.41 2.75 0.05
N ILE A 56 4.64 3.67 -0.55
CA ILE A 56 5.11 5.04 -0.80
C ILE A 56 5.52 5.69 0.53
N ALA A 57 4.67 5.61 1.55
CA ALA A 57 4.97 6.14 2.88
C ALA A 57 6.24 5.55 3.50
N ARG A 58 6.48 4.23 3.36
CA ARG A 58 7.73 3.59 3.81
C ARG A 58 8.95 4.09 3.05
N ALA A 59 8.85 4.28 1.73
CA ALA A 59 9.97 4.73 0.91
C ALA A 59 10.39 6.17 1.22
N VAL A 60 9.43 7.05 1.56
CA VAL A 60 9.72 8.47 1.83
C VAL A 60 10.08 8.77 3.30
N ASN A 61 9.67 7.92 4.25
CA ASN A 61 10.00 8.09 5.67
C ASN A 61 11.10 7.13 6.17
N GLY A 62 11.42 6.08 5.41
CA GLY A 62 12.40 5.06 5.75
C GLY A 62 13.64 5.10 4.86
N ASP A 63 14.21 3.93 4.58
CA ASP A 63 15.34 3.74 3.67
C ASP A 63 14.88 3.81 2.19
N PRO A 64 15.22 4.89 1.44
CA PRO A 64 14.81 5.03 0.05
C PRO A 64 15.55 4.07 -0.90
N GLN A 65 16.67 3.47 -0.47
CA GLN A 65 17.40 2.44 -1.23
C GLN A 65 16.82 1.04 -1.03
N TYR A 66 15.84 0.87 -0.14
CA TYR A 66 15.19 -0.43 0.02
C TYR A 66 14.23 -0.72 -1.13
N PHE A 67 14.77 -1.39 -2.16
CA PHE A 67 14.08 -1.69 -3.41
C PHE A 67 12.78 -2.49 -3.21
N ASP A 68 12.63 -3.20 -2.09
CA ASP A 68 11.48 -4.05 -1.81
C ASP A 68 10.18 -3.24 -1.69
N ASN A 69 10.26 -1.98 -1.22
CA ASN A 69 9.13 -1.06 -1.22
C ASN A 69 8.53 -0.90 -2.64
N TYR A 70 9.38 -0.78 -3.66
CA TYR A 70 8.95 -0.62 -5.05
C TYR A 70 8.48 -1.94 -5.67
N ARG A 71 9.08 -3.07 -5.27
CA ARG A 71 8.60 -4.40 -5.68
C ARG A 71 7.20 -4.67 -5.15
N ASP A 72 6.94 -4.32 -3.89
CA ASP A 72 5.61 -4.42 -3.32
C ASP A 72 4.60 -3.55 -4.08
N ILE A 73 4.96 -2.31 -4.43
CA ILE A 73 4.10 -1.43 -5.24
C ILE A 73 3.72 -2.11 -6.56
N ALA A 74 4.71 -2.66 -7.28
CA ALA A 74 4.46 -3.37 -8.52
C ALA A 74 3.55 -4.60 -8.31
N GLY A 75 3.75 -5.33 -7.21
CA GLY A 75 2.93 -6.49 -6.84
C GLY A 75 1.46 -6.12 -6.59
N TYR A 76 1.19 -5.10 -5.78
CA TYR A 76 -0.19 -4.64 -5.52
C TYR A 76 -0.84 -4.04 -6.76
N ALA A 77 -0.08 -3.35 -7.62
CA ALA A 77 -0.60 -2.89 -8.90
C ALA A 77 -1.04 -4.06 -9.80
N ALA A 78 -0.25 -5.13 -9.87
CA ALA A 78 -0.60 -6.33 -10.63
C ALA A 78 -1.85 -7.06 -10.06
N LEU A 79 -2.04 -7.04 -8.75
CA LEU A 79 -3.27 -7.58 -8.14
C LEU A 79 -4.50 -6.71 -8.47
N ALA A 80 -4.37 -5.38 -8.42
CA ALA A 80 -5.44 -4.47 -8.82
C ALA A 80 -5.82 -4.64 -10.30
N GLU A 81 -4.85 -4.84 -11.17
CA GLU A 81 -5.07 -5.14 -12.60
C GLU A 81 -5.92 -6.40 -12.78
N ARG A 82 -5.52 -7.51 -12.16
CA ARG A 82 -6.28 -8.77 -12.20
C ARG A 82 -7.69 -8.63 -11.63
N ALA A 83 -7.86 -7.83 -10.58
CA ALA A 83 -9.19 -7.53 -10.03
C ALA A 83 -10.07 -6.77 -11.04
N CYS A 84 -9.48 -5.92 -11.90
CA CYS A 84 -10.21 -5.28 -13.00
C CYS A 84 -10.61 -6.30 -14.08
N GLU A 85 -9.72 -7.21 -14.44
CA GLU A 85 -9.98 -8.25 -15.45
C GLU A 85 -11.08 -9.22 -15.00
N ALA A 86 -11.08 -9.61 -13.73
CA ALA A 86 -12.09 -10.51 -13.18
C ALA A 86 -13.51 -9.92 -13.29
N VAL A 87 -13.66 -8.62 -13.03
CA VAL A 87 -14.95 -7.91 -13.21
C VAL A 87 -15.36 -7.92 -14.69
N ARG A 88 -14.43 -7.58 -15.60
CA ARG A 88 -14.71 -7.59 -17.06
C ARG A 88 -15.08 -8.96 -17.59
N GLY A 89 -14.46 -10.02 -17.07
CA GLY A 89 -14.75 -11.41 -17.46
C GLY A 89 -16.09 -11.91 -16.92
N ALA A 90 -16.56 -11.38 -15.79
CA ALA A 90 -17.89 -11.68 -15.24
C ALA A 90 -19.03 -11.03 -16.05
N ASP A 91 -18.73 -9.92 -16.73
CA ASP A 91 -19.67 -9.18 -17.60
C ASP A 91 -19.61 -9.61 -19.09
N ALA A 92 -18.87 -10.67 -19.42
CA ALA A 92 -18.82 -11.22 -20.77
C ALA A 92 -20.11 -12.03 -21.09
N PRO A 93 -20.70 -11.89 -22.31
CA PRO A 93 -21.96 -12.54 -22.67
C PRO A 93 -21.89 -14.07 -22.72
#